data_AF-A0A849EW80-F1
#
_entry.id   AF-A0A849EW80-F1
#
_cell.length_a   1.000
_cell.length_b   1.000
_cell.length_c   1.000
_cell.angle_alpha   90.00
_cell.angle_beta   90.00
_cell.angle_gamma   90.00
#
_symmetry.space_group_name_H-M   'P 1'
#
loop_
_entity.id
_entity.type
_entity.pdbx_description
1 polymer ?
#
loop_
_entity_poly.entity_id
_entity_poly.type
_entity_poly.pdbx_seq_one_letter_code
_entity_poly.pdbx_strand_id
1 'polypeptide(L)'
;MKVIRVILIGIGIWGLAVTCYTLSYQFPILEDPDQQANMVLFSIVMPIVWLGSYLYYKKGSSTHGFKVGEVFLVVAAFLDALITVPLFVIPNGGNHYTFFTDPGFWIIALEMVGTATLYYYIRIYPKSKSINA
;
A
#
# COMPACT_ATOMS: atom_id res chain seq x y z
N MET A 1 -10.83 16.47 -2.11
CA MET A 1 -9.87 15.48 -1.55
C MET A 1 -8.75 16.23 -0.84
N LYS A 2 -8.29 15.79 0.33
CA LYS A 2 -7.19 16.46 1.06
C LYS A 2 -5.85 15.89 0.56
N VAL A 3 -5.37 16.40 -0.57
CA VAL A 3 -4.27 15.82 -1.39
C VAL A 3 -2.97 15.63 -0.60
N ILE A 4 -2.47 16.69 0.06
CA ILE A 4 -1.22 16.61 0.84
C ILE A 4 -1.28 15.50 1.89
N ARG A 5 -2.44 15.35 2.55
CA ARG A 5 -2.61 14.33 3.60
C ARG A 5 -2.55 12.91 3.04
N VAL A 6 -3.25 12.64 1.95
CA VAL A 6 -3.27 11.29 1.36
C VAL A 6 -1.88 10.93 0.82
N ILE A 7 -1.12 11.90 0.30
CA ILE A 7 0.27 11.71 -0.12
C ILE A 7 1.16 11.37 1.08
N LEU A 8 1.12 12.15 2.16
CA LEU A 8 1.93 11.89 3.36
C LEU A 8 1.62 10.52 3.98
N ILE A 9 0.35 10.12 3.99
CA ILE A 9 -0.05 8.80 4.46
C ILE A 9 0.46 7.71 3.50
N GLY A 10 0.37 7.92 2.18
CA GLY A 10 0.91 7.01 1.18
C GLY A 10 2.41 6.77 1.32
N ILE A 11 3.19 7.83 1.57
CA ILE A 11 4.63 7.74 1.86
C ILE A 11 4.86 6.87 3.12
N GLY A 12 4.06 7.08 4.17
CA GLY A 12 4.14 6.28 5.39
C GLY A 12 3.78 4.80 5.18
N ILE A 13 2.75 4.50 4.38
CA ILE A 13 2.37 3.14 4.02
C ILE A 13 3.53 2.45 3.29
N TRP A 14 4.06 3.09 2.25
CA TRP A 14 5.19 2.59 1.47
C TRP A 14 6.41 2.34 2.35
N GLY A 15 6.79 3.31 3.21
CA GLY A 15 7.96 3.19 4.07
C GLY A 15 7.87 2.02 5.05
N LEU A 16 6.70 1.81 5.67
CA LEU A 16 6.47 0.68 6.55
C LEU A 16 6.48 -0.65 5.77
N ALA A 17 5.83 -0.69 4.61
CA ALA A 17 5.74 -1.87 3.77
C ALA A 17 7.12 -2.33 3.27
N VAL A 18 7.92 -1.42 2.71
CA VAL A 18 9.30 -1.70 2.26
C VAL A 18 10.21 -2.09 3.41
N THR A 19 10.02 -1.49 4.59
CA THR A 19 10.78 -1.88 5.79
C THR A 19 10.47 -3.33 6.19
N CYS A 20 9.19 -3.72 6.27
CA CYS A 20 8.80 -5.09 6.58
C CYS A 20 9.29 -6.09 5.51
N TYR A 21 9.16 -5.73 4.24
CA TYR A 21 9.66 -6.53 3.11
C TYR A 21 11.17 -6.75 3.20
N THR A 22 11.95 -5.68 3.44
CA THR A 22 13.41 -5.78 3.53
C THR A 22 13.86 -6.55 4.78
N LEU A 23 13.18 -6.36 5.91
CA LEU A 23 13.46 -7.11 7.15
C LEU A 23 13.16 -8.60 7.01
N SER A 24 12.19 -9.00 6.17
CA SER A 24 11.91 -10.41 5.87
C SER A 24 13.16 -11.14 5.36
N TYR A 25 13.96 -10.50 4.51
CA TYR A 25 15.19 -11.09 3.97
C TYR A 25 16.29 -11.29 5.01
N GLN A 26 16.26 -10.55 6.13
CA GLN A 26 17.25 -10.70 7.20
C GLN A 26 16.99 -11.92 8.08
N PHE A 27 15.74 -12.40 8.10
CA PHE A 27 15.31 -13.55 8.89
C PHE A 27 14.57 -14.54 7.98
N PRO A 28 15.27 -15.22 7.06
CA PRO A 28 14.66 -16.23 6.20
C PRO A 28 14.22 -17.43 7.04
N ILE A 29 12.93 -17.75 6.95
CA ILE A 29 12.28 -18.91 7.58
C ILE A 29 11.89 -19.92 6.49
N LEU A 30 11.43 -19.44 5.33
CA LEU A 30 11.14 -20.27 4.14
C LEU A 30 12.40 -20.52 3.31
N GLU A 31 12.39 -21.62 2.55
CA GLU A 31 13.45 -21.96 1.59
C GLU A 31 13.57 -20.92 0.46
N ASP A 32 12.44 -20.32 0.08
CA ASP A 32 12.37 -19.23 -0.89
C ASP A 32 12.15 -17.88 -0.16
N PRO A 33 13.22 -17.06 0.00
CA PRO A 33 13.13 -15.77 0.67
C PRO A 33 12.27 -14.74 -0.08
N ASP A 34 12.18 -14.83 -1.41
CA ASP A 34 11.37 -13.92 -2.22
C ASP A 34 9.88 -14.22 -2.01
N GLN A 35 9.52 -15.51 -2.00
CA GLN A 35 8.17 -15.93 -1.65
C GLN A 35 7.80 -15.48 -0.23
N GLN A 36 8.73 -15.62 0.73
CA GLN A 36 8.51 -15.14 2.10
C GLN A 36 8.26 -13.63 2.15
N ALA A 37 9.10 -12.84 1.49
CA ALA A 37 8.99 -11.39 1.52
C ALA A 37 7.65 -10.93 0.90
N ASN A 38 7.22 -11.56 -0.18
CA ASN A 38 5.91 -11.32 -0.79
C ASN A 38 4.75 -11.69 0.13
N MET A 39 4.83 -12.82 0.87
CA MET A 39 3.82 -13.22 1.85
C MET A 39 3.73 -12.25 3.04
N VAL A 40 4.88 -11.79 3.54
CA VAL A 40 4.95 -10.77 4.59
C VAL A 40 4.30 -9.47 4.11
N LEU A 41 4.65 -9.04 2.89
CA LEU A 41 4.12 -7.82 2.30
C LEU A 41 2.59 -7.89 2.12
N PHE A 42 2.08 -8.97 1.53
CA PHE A 42 0.64 -9.23 1.40
C PHE A 42 -0.07 -9.18 2.76
N SER A 43 0.48 -9.85 3.76
CA SER A 43 -0.11 -9.89 5.11
C SER A 43 -0.13 -8.53 5.80
N ILE A 44 0.89 -7.70 5.60
CA ILE A 44 1.04 -6.43 6.32
C ILE A 44 0.40 -5.23 5.59
N VAL A 45 0.21 -5.32 4.27
CA VAL A 45 -0.40 -4.25 3.48
C VAL A 45 -1.85 -4.00 3.91
N MET A 46 -2.66 -5.04 4.11
CA MET A 46 -4.04 -4.87 4.59
C MET A 46 -4.13 -4.04 5.89
N PRO A 47 -3.48 -4.42 7.02
CA PRO A 47 -3.60 -3.65 8.26
C PRO A 47 -3.00 -2.24 8.15
N ILE A 48 -1.90 -2.06 7.42
CA ILE A 48 -1.27 -0.73 7.24
C ILE A 48 -2.17 0.19 6.43
N VAL A 49 -2.75 -0.30 5.32
CA VAL A 49 -3.66 0.49 4.47
C VAL A 49 -4.96 0.79 5.21
N TRP A 50 -5.46 -0.14 6.01
CA TRP A 50 -6.62 0.08 6.88
C TRP A 50 -6.37 1.19 7.89
N LEU A 51 -5.20 1.18 8.55
CA LEU A 51 -4.77 2.24 9.47
C LEU A 51 -4.60 3.58 8.74
N GLY A 52 -3.96 3.59 7.56
CA GLY A 52 -3.79 4.78 6.73
C GLY A 52 -5.13 5.38 6.31
N SER A 53 -6.09 4.54 5.93
CA SER A 53 -7.47 4.94 5.63
C SER A 53 -8.13 5.57 6.87
N TYR A 54 -8.03 4.94 8.04
CA TYR A 54 -8.52 5.51 9.30
C TYR A 54 -7.93 6.90 9.57
N LEU A 55 -6.61 7.07 9.44
CA LEU A 55 -5.94 8.35 9.66
C LEU A 55 -6.37 9.42 8.65
N TYR A 56 -6.59 9.04 7.38
CA TYR A 56 -7.07 9.94 6.35
C TYR A 56 -8.48 10.47 6.68
N TYR A 57 -9.40 9.56 7.01
CA TYR A 57 -10.81 9.86 7.26
C TYR A 57 -11.10 10.47 8.63
N LYS A 58 -10.22 10.31 9.63
CA LYS A 58 -10.40 10.82 11.01
C LYS A 58 -10.74 12.31 11.08
N LYS A 59 -10.29 13.14 10.13
CA LYS A 59 -10.63 14.58 10.07
C LYS A 59 -11.73 14.90 9.04
N GLY A 60 -12.76 14.06 8.98
CA GLY A 60 -14.04 14.33 8.29
C GLY A 60 -13.98 14.40 6.77
N SER A 61 -13.18 13.56 6.11
CA SER A 61 -13.21 13.48 4.64
C SER A 61 -14.37 12.58 4.18
N SER A 62 -15.05 12.93 3.08
CA SER A 62 -16.06 12.09 2.42
C SER A 62 -15.58 11.51 1.09
N THR A 63 -14.29 11.69 0.76
CA THR A 63 -13.71 11.20 -0.50
C THR A 63 -13.93 9.69 -0.62
N HIS A 64 -14.31 9.18 -1.79
CA HIS A 64 -14.55 7.75 -1.99
C HIS A 64 -13.26 6.93 -1.79
N GLY A 65 -13.39 5.75 -1.17
CA GLY A 65 -12.25 4.90 -0.78
C GLY A 65 -11.36 4.47 -1.95
N PHE A 66 -11.96 4.17 -3.09
CA PHE A 66 -11.24 3.84 -4.32
C PHE A 66 -10.21 4.93 -4.70
N LYS A 67 -10.63 6.21 -4.71
CA LYS A 67 -9.74 7.35 -5.02
C LYS A 67 -8.62 7.51 -3.99
N VAL A 68 -8.89 7.18 -2.72
CA VAL A 68 -7.86 7.22 -1.66
C VAL A 68 -6.83 6.11 -1.90
N GLY A 69 -7.31 4.90 -2.18
CA GLY A 69 -6.46 3.74 -2.52
C GLY A 69 -5.61 3.97 -3.77
N GLU A 70 -6.18 4.55 -4.83
CA GLU A 70 -5.43 4.91 -6.05
C GLU A 70 -4.27 5.86 -5.74
N VAL A 71 -4.48 6.87 -4.89
CA VAL A 71 -3.39 7.79 -4.52
C VAL A 71 -2.33 7.09 -3.68
N PHE A 72 -2.71 6.19 -2.75
CA PHE A 72 -1.73 5.38 -2.04
C PHE A 72 -0.90 4.53 -3.00
N LEU A 73 -1.54 3.91 -3.99
CA LEU A 73 -0.88 3.12 -5.03
C LEU A 73 0.09 3.95 -5.86
N VAL A 74 -0.35 5.08 -6.40
CA VAL A 74 0.50 5.94 -7.23
C VAL A 74 1.69 6.45 -6.43
N VAL A 75 1.49 6.83 -5.18
CA VAL A 75 2.59 7.28 -4.31
C VAL A 75 3.57 6.14 -4.04
N ALA A 76 3.09 4.94 -3.67
CA ALA A 76 3.94 3.79 -3.42
C ALA A 76 4.72 3.36 -4.67
N ALA A 77 4.05 3.20 -5.82
CA ALA A 77 4.69 2.82 -7.07
C ALA A 77 5.72 3.86 -7.56
N PHE A 78 5.44 5.14 -7.34
CA PHE A 78 6.39 6.21 -7.65
C PHE A 78 7.64 6.15 -6.77
N LEU A 79 7.46 5.90 -5.47
CA LEU A 79 8.58 5.70 -4.55
C LEU A 79 9.34 4.40 -4.85
N ASP A 80 8.66 3.35 -5.30
CA ASP A 80 9.32 2.13 -5.77
C ASP A 80 10.20 2.39 -6.99
N ALA A 81 9.70 3.14 -7.97
CA ALA A 81 10.49 3.52 -9.13
C ALA A 81 11.70 4.40 -8.75
N LEU A 82 11.58 5.26 -7.75
CA LEU A 82 12.66 6.16 -7.35
C LEU A 82 13.66 5.57 -6.37
N ILE A 83 13.21 4.67 -5.50
CA ILE A 83 13.98 4.22 -4.34
C ILE A 83 14.07 2.70 -4.33
N THR A 84 12.95 1.98 -4.29
CA THR A 84 12.96 0.52 -4.10
C THR A 84 13.71 -0.18 -5.22
N VAL A 85 13.41 0.16 -6.47
CA VAL A 85 14.02 -0.48 -7.63
C VAL A 85 15.50 -0.12 -7.76
N PRO A 86 15.93 1.16 -7.71
CA PRO A 86 17.34 1.51 -7.80
C PRO A 86 18.20 1.00 -6.65
N LEU A 87 17.67 0.98 -5.42
CA LEU A 87 18.48 0.66 -4.23
C LEU A 87 18.44 -0.82 -3.85
N PHE A 88 17.36 -1.54 -4.16
CA PHE A 88 17.20 -2.94 -3.72
C PHE A 88 17.01 -3.93 -4.87
N VAL A 89 16.36 -3.55 -5.98
CA VAL A 89 16.09 -4.51 -7.07
C VAL A 89 17.23 -4.58 -8.07
N ILE A 90 17.72 -3.43 -8.55
CA ILE A 90 18.82 -3.35 -9.53
C ILE A 90 20.12 -4.01 -8.99
N PRO A 91 20.54 -3.80 -7.74
CA PRO A 91 21.73 -4.47 -7.19
C PRO A 91 21.61 -6.00 -7.15
N ASN A 92 20.39 -6.54 -7.11
CA ASN A 92 20.11 -7.97 -7.12
C ASN A 92 19.85 -8.52 -8.54
N GLY A 93 20.18 -7.76 -9.59
CA GLY A 93 20.09 -8.19 -10.99
C GLY A 93 18.72 -7.97 -11.65
N GLY A 94 17.77 -7.33 -10.96
CA GLY A 94 16.48 -6.94 -11.53
C GLY A 94 16.53 -5.57 -12.23
N ASN A 95 15.38 -5.11 -12.72
CA ASN A 95 15.21 -3.77 -13.27
C ASN A 95 13.74 -3.30 -13.11
N HIS A 96 13.44 -2.07 -13.56
CA HIS A 96 12.09 -1.52 -13.49
C HIS A 96 11.07 -2.37 -14.25
N TYR A 97 11.43 -2.90 -15.41
CA TYR A 97 10.52 -3.71 -16.21
C TYR A 97 10.16 -4.98 -15.45
N THR A 98 11.15 -5.76 -15.00
CA THR A 98 10.89 -7.01 -14.27
C THR A 98 10.09 -6.78 -12.99
N PHE A 99 10.34 -5.69 -12.26
CA PHE A 99 9.60 -5.35 -11.05
C PHE A 99 8.12 -4.99 -11.33
N PHE A 100 7.86 -4.09 -12.28
CA PHE A 100 6.49 -3.64 -12.56
C PHE A 100 5.68 -4.61 -13.42
N THR A 101 6.31 -5.60 -14.05
CA THR A 101 5.61 -6.71 -14.71
C THR A 101 5.40 -7.92 -13.79
N ASP A 102 5.91 -7.87 -12.56
CA ASP A 102 5.73 -8.95 -11.59
C ASP A 102 4.25 -9.09 -11.17
N PRO A 103 3.64 -10.28 -11.26
CA PRO A 103 2.26 -10.48 -10.84
C PRO A 103 2.01 -10.20 -9.35
N GLY A 104 2.99 -10.49 -8.49
CA GLY A 104 2.91 -10.23 -7.05
C GLY A 104 2.74 -8.75 -6.74
N PHE A 105 3.46 -7.88 -7.45
CA PHE A 105 3.28 -6.43 -7.37
C PHE A 105 1.82 -6.01 -7.61
N TRP A 106 1.20 -6.53 -8.68
CA TRP A 106 -0.18 -6.16 -9.03
C TRP A 106 -1.21 -6.77 -8.08
N ILE A 107 -0.96 -7.96 -7.53
CA ILE A 107 -1.81 -8.53 -6.48
C ILE A 107 -1.83 -7.62 -5.25
N ILE A 108 -0.67 -7.15 -4.80
CA ILE A 108 -0.54 -6.23 -3.67
C ILE A 108 -1.14 -4.86 -3.99
N ALA A 109 -0.97 -4.37 -5.22
CA ALA A 109 -1.59 -3.13 -5.68
C ALA A 109 -3.12 -3.18 -5.59
N LEU A 110 -3.72 -4.28 -6.08
CA LEU A 110 -5.15 -4.52 -6.01
C LEU A 110 -5.62 -4.67 -4.57
N GLU A 111 -4.87 -5.37 -3.74
CA GLU A 111 -5.13 -5.51 -2.30
C GLU A 111 -5.16 -4.16 -1.60
N MET A 112 -4.21 -3.26 -1.88
CA MET A 112 -4.17 -1.93 -1.29
C MET A 112 -5.40 -1.09 -1.70
N VAL A 113 -5.73 -1.03 -2.99
CA VAL A 113 -6.90 -0.29 -3.47
C VAL A 113 -8.19 -0.91 -2.93
N GLY A 114 -8.27 -2.24 -2.92
CA GLY A 114 -9.40 -3.02 -2.39
C GLY A 114 -9.61 -2.74 -0.90
N THR A 115 -8.54 -2.75 -0.11
CA THR A 115 -8.59 -2.50 1.34
C THR A 115 -9.08 -1.08 1.65
N ALA A 116 -8.58 -0.07 0.95
CA ALA A 116 -9.04 1.32 1.14
C ALA A 116 -10.52 1.48 0.72
N THR A 117 -10.94 0.81 -0.35
CA THR A 117 -12.32 0.79 -0.82
C THR A 117 -13.24 0.09 0.19
N LEU A 118 -12.82 -1.06 0.70
CA LEU A 118 -13.56 -1.82 1.70
C LEU A 118 -13.71 -1.02 3.01
N TYR A 119 -12.63 -0.36 3.45
CA TYR A 119 -12.67 0.55 4.59
C TYR A 119 -13.76 1.60 4.44
N TYR A 120 -13.84 2.24 3.26
CA TYR A 120 -14.83 3.27 2.97
C TYR A 120 -16.25 2.72 3.10
N TYR A 121 -16.56 1.57 2.48
CA TYR A 121 -17.90 0.99 2.54
C TYR A 121 -18.29 0.54 3.94
N ILE A 122 -17.35 0.04 4.74
CA ILE A 122 -17.63 -0.43 6.11
C ILE A 122 -17.75 0.73 7.10
N ARG A 123 -16.88 1.74 7.02
CA ARG A 123 -16.74 2.76 8.10
C ARG A 123 -17.23 4.15 7.75
N ILE A 124 -17.23 4.51 6.46
CA ILE A 124 -17.48 5.89 6.01
C ILE A 124 -18.85 6.04 5.36
N TYR A 125 -19.18 5.14 4.42
CA TYR A 125 -20.45 5.17 3.70
C TYR A 125 -21.68 5.15 4.64
N PRO A 126 -21.76 4.30 5.69
CA PRO A 126 -22.92 4.28 6.59
C PRO A 126 -23.11 5.61 7.34
N LYS A 127 -21.99 6.25 7.73
CA LYS A 127 -22.01 7.56 8.40
C LYS A 127 -22.47 8.67 7.47
N SER A 128 -22.01 8.66 6.22
CA SER A 128 -22.44 9.63 5.22
C SER A 128 -23.92 9.51 4.90
N LYS A 129 -24.47 8.29 4.87
CA LYS A 129 -25.89 8.06 4.62
C LYS A 129 -26.77 8.50 5.79
N SER A 130 -26.32 8.26 7.03
CA SER A 130 -27.03 8.68 8.26
C SER A 130 -27.10 10.20 8.46
N ILE A 131 -26.18 10.97 7.87
CA ILE A 131 -26.19 12.45 7.97
C ILE A 131 -27.14 13.09 6.93
N ASN A 132 -27.41 12.38 5.83
CA ASN A 132 -28.21 12.87 4.71
C ASN A 132 -29.64 12.29 4.67
N ALA A 133 -30.03 11.52 5.69
CA ALA A 133 -31.37 10.94 5.88
C ALA A 133 -32.07 11.67 7.03
#